data_AF-A0A9E2MZF6-F1
#
_entry.id   AF-A0A9E2MZF6-F1
#
_cell.length_a   1.000
_cell.length_b   1.000
_cell.length_c   1.000
_cell.angle_alpha   90.00
_cell.angle_beta   90.00
_cell.angle_gamma   90.00
#
_symmetry.space_group_name_H-M   'P 1'
#
loop_
_entity.id
_entity.type
_entity.pdbx_description
1 polymer ?
#
loop_
_entity_poly.entity_id
_entity_poly.type
_entity_poly.pdbx_seq_one_letter_code
_entity_poly.pdbx_strand_id
1 'polypeptide(L)' 'MASTTEEIAKKIEELPDTDKAMLVDMILAKLDQPDVELDKIWAEEAVRRWAAYKEGRLKALPYDEVMARYRQR' A
#
# COMPACT_ATOMS: atom_id res chain seq x y z
N MET A 1 18.19 14.99 -24.46
CA MET A 1 16.82 15.52 -24.32
C MET A 1 16.30 15.01 -23.00
N ALA A 2 15.69 15.85 -22.18
CA ALA A 2 15.11 15.39 -20.91
C ALA A 2 14.03 14.36 -21.21
N SER A 3 13.90 13.33 -20.36
CA SER A 3 12.79 12.40 -20.51
C SER A 3 11.47 13.13 -20.24
N THR A 4 10.39 12.72 -20.88
CA THR A 4 9.05 13.28 -20.63
C THR A 4 8.70 13.28 -19.14
N THR A 5 9.18 12.28 -18.40
CA THR A 5 9.03 12.18 -16.94
C THR A 5 9.75 13.30 -16.20
N GLU A 6 10.99 13.64 -16.58
CA GLU A 6 11.75 14.76 -15.97
C GLU A 6 11.07 16.11 -16.22
N GLU A 7 10.49 16.30 -17.41
CA GLU A 7 9.75 17.54 -17.73
C GLU A 7 8.46 17.66 -16.92
N ILE A 8 7.75 16.55 -16.71
CA ILE A 8 6.55 16.51 -15.84
C ILE A 8 6.94 16.76 -14.39
N ALA A 9 8.03 16.16 -13.90
CA ALA A 9 8.49 16.35 -12.53
C ALA A 9 8.76 17.82 -12.21
N LYS A 10 9.44 18.55 -13.10
CA LYS A 10 9.65 20.00 -12.95
C LYS A 10 8.36 20.79 -12.86
N LYS A 11 7.37 20.47 -13.69
CA LYS A 11 6.05 21.14 -13.63
C LYS A 11 5.31 20.84 -12.34
N ILE A 12 5.47 19.64 -11.78
CA ILE A 12 4.88 19.26 -10.50
C ILE A 12 5.51 20.05 -9.35
N GLU A 13 6.83 20.29 -9.37
CA GLU A 13 7.52 21.07 -8.34
C GLU A 13 6.95 22.48 -8.17
N GLU A 14 6.53 23.11 -9.27
CA GLU A 14 5.92 24.44 -9.33
C GLU A 14 4.48 24.51 -8.76
N LEU A 15 3.83 23.37 -8.54
CA LEU A 15 2.46 23.32 -8.03
C LEU A 15 2.37 23.57 -6.50
N PRO A 16 1.26 24.13 -6.01
CA PRO A 16 0.92 24.09 -4.59
C PRO A 16 0.84 22.66 -4.04
N ASP A 17 1.12 22.47 -2.76
CA ASP A 17 1.13 21.14 -2.12
C ASP A 17 -0.23 20.43 -2.19
N THR A 18 -1.33 21.18 -2.18
CA THR A 18 -2.69 20.63 -2.37
C THR A 18 -2.86 20.00 -3.75
N ASP A 19 -2.34 20.65 -4.79
CA ASP A 19 -2.48 20.19 -6.17
C ASP A 19 -1.56 19.00 -6.43
N LYS A 20 -0.37 18.99 -5.81
CA LYS A 20 0.52 17.82 -5.79
C LYS A 20 -0.18 16.61 -5.17
N ALA A 21 -0.83 16.78 -4.01
CA ALA A 21 -1.56 15.70 -3.35
C ALA A 21 -2.70 15.17 -4.25
N MET A 22 -3.49 16.07 -4.83
CA MET A 22 -4.55 15.68 -5.78
C MET A 22 -4.00 14.89 -6.98
N LEU A 23 -2.87 15.32 -7.54
CA LEU A 23 -2.24 14.62 -8.67
C LEU A 23 -1.76 13.21 -8.27
N VAL A 24 -1.18 13.07 -7.07
CA VAL A 24 -0.79 11.76 -6.52
C VAL A 24 -2.01 10.86 -6.41
N ASP A 25 -3.12 11.34 -5.85
CA ASP A 25 -4.36 10.57 -5.74
C ASP A 25 -4.89 10.14 -7.11
N MET A 26 -4.86 11.02 -8.11
CA MET A 26 -5.29 10.70 -9.47
C MET A 26 -4.41 9.63 -10.13
N ILE A 27 -3.10 9.69 -9.91
CA ILE A 27 -2.14 8.69 -10.43
C ILE A 27 -2.37 7.36 -9.72
N LEU A 28 -2.43 7.36 -8.37
CA LEU A 28 -2.66 6.16 -7.57
C LEU A 28 -3.98 5.51 -7.93
N ALA A 29 -5.06 6.28 -8.09
CA ALA A 29 -6.34 5.74 -8.51
C ALA A 29 -6.25 4.98 -9.84
N LYS A 30 -5.38 5.39 -10.77
CA LYS A 30 -5.18 4.69 -12.06
C LYS A 30 -4.22 3.51 -11.98
N LEU A 31 -3.26 3.53 -11.07
CA LEU A 31 -2.29 2.45 -10.91
C LEU A 31 -2.83 1.33 -10.02
N ASP A 32 -3.61 1.67 -9.01
CA ASP A 32 -4.24 0.77 -8.04
C ASP A 32 -5.70 0.48 -8.45
N GLN A 33 -5.85 -0.06 -9.66
CA GLN A 33 -7.16 -0.47 -10.16
C GLN A 33 -7.58 -1.81 -9.54
N PRO A 34 -8.85 -1.96 -9.14
CA PRO A 34 -9.33 -3.20 -8.55
C PRO A 34 -9.22 -4.35 -9.56
N ASP A 35 -8.65 -5.46 -9.11
CA ASP A 35 -8.56 -6.71 -9.85
C ASP A 35 -9.33 -7.78 -9.09
N VAL A 36 -10.49 -8.17 -9.65
CA VAL A 36 -11.43 -9.10 -9.02
C VAL A 36 -10.81 -10.49 -8.79
N GLU A 37 -9.91 -10.93 -9.67
CA GLU A 37 -9.24 -12.22 -9.50
C GLU A 37 -8.20 -12.14 -8.39
N LEU A 38 -7.45 -11.04 -8.32
CA LEU A 38 -6.51 -10.80 -7.22
C LEU A 38 -7.24 -10.69 -5.88
N ASP A 39 -8.36 -9.96 -5.82
CA ASP A 39 -9.19 -9.82 -4.63
C ASP A 39 -9.70 -11.18 -4.14
N LYS A 40 -10.13 -12.05 -5.06
CA LYS A 40 -10.56 -13.40 -4.74
C LYS A 40 -9.43 -14.24 -4.14
N ILE A 41 -8.23 -14.19 -4.74
CA ILE A 41 -7.04 -14.90 -4.23
C ILE A 41 -6.70 -14.42 -2.81
N TRP A 42 -6.74 -13.10 -2.57
CA TRP A 42 -6.50 -12.53 -1.24
C TRP A 42 -7.57 -12.95 -0.23
N ALA A 43 -8.84 -12.95 -0.61
CA ALA A 43 -9.93 -13.38 0.26
C ALA A 43 -9.76 -14.85 0.69
N GLU A 44 -9.43 -15.74 -0.26
CA GLU A 44 -9.17 -17.14 0.02
C GLU A 44 -7.98 -17.33 0.97
N GLU A 45 -6.88 -16.59 0.75
CA GLU A 45 -5.70 -16.65 1.62
C GLU A 45 -5.98 -16.09 3.02
N ALA A 46 -6.73 -14.99 3.12
CA ALA A 46 -7.10 -14.40 4.40
C ALA A 46 -7.93 -15.38 5.25
N VAL A 47 -8.95 -16.02 4.64
CA VAL A 47 -9.77 -17.04 5.29
C VAL A 47 -8.91 -18.23 5.74
N ARG A 48 -8.02 -18.72 4.87
CA ARG A 48 -7.11 -19.84 5.15
C ARG A 48 -6.18 -19.55 6.33
N ARG A 49 -5.53 -18.38 6.33
CA ARG A 49 -4.63 -17.96 7.42
C ARG A 49 -5.37 -17.76 8.73
N TRP A 50 -6.58 -17.20 8.68
CA TRP A 50 -7.41 -17.02 9.87
C TRP A 50 -7.80 -18.36 10.51
N ALA A 51 -8.20 -19.34 9.71
CA ALA A 51 -8.49 -20.69 10.20
C ALA A 51 -7.25 -21.34 10.84
N ALA A 52 -6.09 -21.27 10.16
CA ALA A 52 -4.85 -21.81 10.69
C ALA A 52 -4.41 -21.15 12.01
N TYR A 53 -4.61 -19.84 12.13
CA TYR A 53 -4.38 -19.10 13.39
C TYR A 53 -5.29 -19.60 14.51
N LYS A 54 -6.61 -19.69 14.26
CA LYS A 54 -7.59 -20.19 15.26
C LYS A 54 -7.30 -21.63 15.70
N GLU A 55 -6.79 -22.45 14.80
CA GLU A 55 -6.42 -23.85 15.07
C GLU A 55 -5.02 -24.00 15.70
N GLY A 56 -4.29 -22.89 15.94
CA GLY A 56 -2.94 -22.93 16.50
C GLY A 56 -1.88 -23.47 15.54
N ARG A 57 -2.20 -23.62 14.25
CA ARG A 57 -1.28 -24.09 13.19
C ARG A 57 -0.40 -22.98 12.63
N LEU A 58 -0.58 -21.75 13.08
CA LEU A 58 0.18 -20.58 12.65
C LEU A 58 0.80 -19.88 13.86
N LYS A 59 2.12 -19.64 13.80
CA LYS A 59 2.81 -18.86 14.84
C LYS A 59 2.45 -17.39 14.70
N ALA A 60 1.73 -16.86 15.67
CA ALA A 60 1.47 -15.43 15.78
C ALA A 60 2.51 -14.74 16.67
N LEU A 61 2.70 -13.44 16.45
CA LEU A 61 3.49 -12.57 17.32
C LEU A 61 2.54 -11.69 18.12
N PRO A 62 2.78 -11.49 19.43
CA PRO A 62 2.02 -10.51 20.21
C PRO A 62 2.16 -9.11 19.62
N TYR A 63 1.06 -8.37 19.61
CA TYR A 63 1.02 -6.99 19.11
C TYR A 63 2.09 -6.11 19.77
N ASP A 64 2.25 -6.22 21.10
CA ASP A 64 3.21 -5.43 21.85
C ASP A 64 4.67 -5.67 21.44
N GLU A 65 5.00 -6.91 21.07
CA GLU A 65 6.34 -7.28 20.57
C GLU A 65 6.61 -6.64 19.20
N VAL A 66 5.61 -6.63 18.32
CA VAL A 66 5.71 -6.00 16.99
C VAL A 66 5.88 -4.49 17.15
N MET A 67 5.06 -3.85 17.99
CA MET A 67 5.07 -2.40 18.16
C MET A 67 6.31 -1.88 18.90
N ALA A 68 6.98 -2.71 19.71
CA ALA A 68 8.20 -2.33 20.40
C ALA A 68 9.28 -1.79 19.46
N ARG A 69 9.35 -2.31 18.22
CA ARG A 69 10.34 -1.92 17.20
C ARG A 69 10.15 -0.49 16.67
N TYR A 70 8.95 0.05 16.78
CA TYR A 70 8.58 1.37 16.23
C TYR A 70 8.48 2.46 17.29
N ARG A 71 8.44 2.09 18.58
CA ARG A 71 8.36 3.05 19.70
C ARG A 71 9.67 3.80 19.98
N GLN A 72 10.76 3.46 19.31
CA GLN A 72 12.10 4.06 19.52
C GLN A 72 12.52 5.03 18.39
N ARG A 73 11.58 5.49 17.56
CA ARG A 73 11.82 6.50 16.53
C ARG A 73 11.19 7.83 16.92
#